data_AF-A0A6M9FBB7-F1
#
_entry.id   AF-A0A6M9FBB7-F1
#
_cell.length_a   1.000
_cell.length_b   1.000
_cell.length_c   1.000
_cell.angle_alpha   90.00
_cell.angle_beta   90.00
_cell.angle_gamma   90.00
#
_symmetry.space_group_name_H-M   'P 1'
#
loop_
_entity.id
_entity.type
_entity.pdbx_description
1 polymer ?
#
loop_
_entity_poly.entity_id
_entity_poly.type
_entity_poly.pdbx_seq_one_letter_code
_entity_poly.pdbx_strand_id
1 'polypeptide(L)'
;MSRKELYENRLQMDYFSDNYIRFEEDFQKYSSMDVPLTFLVDDILRTMAMNQKNYFKLNKENSKDGRDHYFHFEVSESQLIRKLSI
;
A
#
# COMPACT_ATOMS: atom_id res chain seq x y z
N MET A 1 -2.76 9.75 23.53
CA MET A 1 -2.09 9.38 22.27
C MET A 1 -2.90 9.93 21.12
N SER A 2 -2.28 10.70 20.24
CA SER A 2 -2.94 11.11 19.00
C SER A 2 -3.03 9.90 18.05
N ARG A 3 -4.06 9.82 17.20
CA ARG A 3 -4.18 8.73 16.21
C ARG A 3 -2.95 8.67 15.28
N LYS A 4 -2.28 9.80 15.05
CA LYS A 4 -1.01 9.88 14.33
C LYS A 4 0.09 9.03 14.98
N GLU A 5 0.21 9.06 16.31
CA GLU A 5 1.19 8.24 17.06
C GLU A 5 0.86 6.73 17.01
N LEU A 6 -0.42 6.38 16.84
CA LEU A 6 -0.89 5.00 16.71
C LEU A 6 -0.44 4.36 15.40
N TYR A 7 -0.39 5.16 14.33
CA TYR A 7 -0.01 4.72 12.99
C TYR A 7 1.49 4.82 12.72
N GLU A 8 2.18 5.84 13.25
CA GLU A 8 3.62 6.07 13.03
C GLU A 8 4.51 4.93 13.54
N ASN A 9 4.00 4.00 14.38
CA ASN A 9 4.79 2.91 14.96
C ASN A 9 4.14 1.52 14.87
N ARG A 10 2.99 1.33 14.20
CA ARG A 10 2.28 0.03 14.22
C ARG A 10 1.77 -0.52 12.90
N LEU A 11 1.64 0.29 11.84
CA LEU A 11 1.21 -0.25 10.54
C LEU A 11 2.42 -0.86 9.83
N GLN A 12 2.32 -2.14 9.50
CA GLN A 12 3.36 -2.90 8.82
C GLN A 12 2.73 -3.74 7.71
N MET A 13 3.44 -3.91 6.61
CA MET A 13 3.06 -4.88 5.58
C MET A 13 3.55 -6.27 5.99
N ASP A 14 2.74 -7.28 5.73
CA ASP A 14 3.18 -8.68 5.79
C ASP A 14 3.85 -9.05 4.46
N TYR A 15 5.16 -8.82 4.37
CA TYR A 15 5.99 -9.08 3.18
C TYR A 15 5.96 -10.55 2.73
N PHE A 16 5.61 -11.48 3.63
CA PHE A 16 5.55 -12.90 3.32
C PHE A 16 4.14 -13.37 2.93
N SER A 17 3.15 -12.48 2.94
CA SER A 17 1.80 -12.81 2.51
C SER A 17 1.69 -12.89 0.99
N ASP A 18 0.88 -13.83 0.50
CA ASP A 18 0.52 -13.92 -0.93
C ASP A 18 -0.10 -12.60 -1.45
N ASN A 19 -0.77 -11.85 -0.56
CA ASN A 19 -1.35 -10.55 -0.90
C ASN A 19 -0.27 -9.50 -1.19
N TYR A 20 0.80 -9.47 -0.39
CA TYR A 20 1.91 -8.56 -0.64
C TYR A 20 2.66 -8.93 -1.93
N ILE A 21 2.90 -10.21 -2.17
CA ILE A 21 3.56 -10.69 -3.40
C ILE A 21 2.76 -10.23 -4.64
N ARG A 22 1.44 -10.43 -4.64
CA ARG A 22 0.57 -9.96 -5.75
C ARG A 22 0.57 -8.45 -5.89
N PHE A 23 0.54 -7.72 -4.77
CA PHE A 23 0.64 -6.26 -4.78
C PHE A 23 1.96 -5.80 -5.41
N GLU A 24 3.08 -6.45 -5.06
CA GLU A 24 4.39 -6.15 -5.64
C GLU A 24 4.43 -6.47 -7.15
N GLU A 25 3.93 -7.63 -7.57
CA GLU A 25 3.84 -8.01 -8.98
C GLU A 25 2.99 -7.02 -9.79
N ASP A 26 1.80 -6.65 -9.30
CA ASP A 26 0.92 -5.69 -9.96
C ASP A 26 1.53 -4.29 -9.97
N PHE A 27 2.16 -3.86 -8.87
CA PHE A 27 2.85 -2.56 -8.83
C PHE A 27 3.99 -2.54 -9.85
N GLN A 28 4.83 -3.56 -9.93
CA GLN A 28 5.92 -3.63 -10.91
C GLN A 28 5.39 -3.69 -12.35
N LYS A 29 4.28 -4.41 -12.58
CA LYS A 29 3.64 -4.52 -13.89
C LYS A 29 3.15 -3.18 -14.40
N TYR A 30 2.53 -2.36 -13.55
CA TYR A 30 1.91 -1.09 -13.96
C TYR A 30 2.78 0.14 -13.72
N SER A 31 3.68 0.14 -12.74
CA SER A 31 4.51 1.31 -12.40
C SER A 31 5.54 1.61 -13.48
N SER A 32 5.65 2.87 -13.87
CA SER A 32 6.72 3.42 -14.69
C SER A 32 7.86 4.03 -13.85
N MET A 33 7.78 3.94 -12.52
CA MET A 33 8.78 4.47 -11.61
C MET A 33 10.05 3.60 -11.61
N ASP A 34 11.21 4.25 -11.55
CA ASP A 34 12.53 3.60 -11.45
C ASP A 34 12.95 3.29 -9.98
N VAL A 35 12.03 3.54 -9.03
CA VAL A 35 12.24 3.32 -7.60
C VAL A 35 11.61 1.98 -7.19
N PRO A 36 12.36 1.07 -6.55
CA PRO A 36 11.80 -0.17 -6.03
C PRO A 36 10.68 0.08 -5.01
N LEU A 37 9.62 -0.73 -5.07
CA LEU A 37 8.46 -0.62 -4.18
C LEU A 37 8.85 -0.61 -2.69
N THR A 38 9.88 -1.38 -2.31
CA THR A 38 10.39 -1.48 -0.93
C THR A 38 10.76 -0.13 -0.31
N PHE A 39 11.23 0.83 -1.11
CA PHE A 39 11.53 2.20 -0.63
C PHE A 39 10.28 3.07 -0.47
N LEU A 40 9.15 2.66 -1.07
CA LEU A 40 7.90 3.41 -1.09
C LEU A 40 6.89 2.89 -0.05
N VAL A 41 7.06 1.67 0.45
CA VAL A 41 6.08 1.03 1.36
C VAL A 41 5.78 1.92 2.57
N ASP A 42 6.80 2.44 3.25
CA ASP A 42 6.62 3.26 4.45
C ASP A 42 5.85 4.56 4.16
N ASP A 43 6.16 5.22 3.05
CA ASP A 43 5.47 6.44 2.61
C ASP A 43 4.03 6.17 2.19
N ILE A 44 3.77 5.04 1.53
CA ILE A 44 2.43 4.57 1.18
C ILE A 44 1.61 4.36 2.46
N LEU A 45 2.16 3.62 3.44
CA LEU A 45 1.50 3.35 4.72
C LEU A 45 1.22 4.64 5.50
N ARG A 46 2.23 5.53 5.61
CA ARG A 46 2.10 6.82 6.29
C ARG A 46 1.03 7.69 5.62
N THR A 47 1.01 7.74 4.30
CA THR A 47 0.04 8.54 3.52
C THR A 47 -1.38 8.01 3.71
N MET A 48 -1.58 6.70 3.67
CA MET A 48 -2.87 6.06 3.93
C MET A 48 -3.38 6.37 5.35
N ALA A 49 -2.52 6.24 6.35
CA ALA A 49 -2.84 6.56 7.73
C ALA A 49 -3.19 8.05 7.93
N MET A 50 -2.41 8.97 7.37
CA MET A 50 -2.66 10.40 7.48
C MET A 50 -3.96 10.83 6.79
N ASN A 51 -4.27 10.23 5.64
CA ASN A 51 -5.46 10.56 4.86
C ASN A 51 -6.70 9.74 5.25
N GLN A 52 -6.58 8.81 6.21
CA GLN A 52 -7.65 7.89 6.61
C GLN A 52 -8.26 7.14 5.42
N LYS A 53 -7.40 6.72 4.49
CA LYS A 53 -7.77 5.95 3.31
C LYS A 53 -7.00 4.65 3.32
N ASN A 54 -7.65 3.58 2.93
CA ASN A 54 -7.07 2.25 2.85
C ASN A 54 -6.67 1.89 1.42
N TYR A 55 -6.28 2.88 0.61
CA TYR A 55 -5.82 2.62 -0.74
C TYR A 55 -4.63 3.51 -1.12
N PHE A 56 -3.80 2.98 -2.00
CA PHE A 56 -2.75 3.69 -2.70
C PHE A 56 -3.15 3.89 -4.16
N LYS A 57 -2.92 5.09 -4.70
CA LYS A 57 -3.17 5.42 -6.10
C LYS A 57 -1.83 5.56 -6.82
N LEU A 58 -1.58 4.66 -7.78
CA LEU A 58 -0.59 4.89 -8.82
C LEU A 58 -1.26 5.74 -9.91
N ASN A 59 -0.86 7.00 -10.01
CA ASN A 59 -1.47 7.93 -10.97
C ASN A 59 -1.06 7.57 -12.41
N LYS A 60 -1.86 8.04 -13.38
CA LYS A 60 -1.59 7.82 -14.81
C LYS A 60 -0.19 8.25 -15.24
N GLU A 61 0.37 9.31 -14.65
CA GLU A 61 1.71 9.83 -14.98
C GLU A 61 2.82 8.85 -14.59
N ASN A 62 2.61 8.09 -13.51
CA ASN A 62 3.52 7.07 -12.99
C ASN A 62 3.12 5.65 -13.41
N SER A 63 2.19 5.51 -14.38
CA SER A 63 1.75 4.23 -14.91
C SER A 63 2.26 4.01 -16.33
N LYS A 64 2.62 2.77 -16.67
CA LYS A 64 3.05 2.36 -18.01
C LYS A 64 1.92 2.41 -19.04
N ASP A 65 0.67 2.24 -18.62
CA ASP A 65 -0.51 2.20 -19.49
C ASP A 65 -1.29 3.52 -19.54
N GLY A 66 -0.80 4.56 -18.84
CA GLY A 66 -1.43 5.88 -18.79
C GLY A 66 -2.77 5.89 -18.04
N ARG A 67 -2.99 4.97 -17.09
CA ARG A 67 -4.22 4.84 -16.31
C ARG A 67 -3.96 4.97 -14.82
N ASP A 68 -4.98 5.44 -14.10
CA ASP A 68 -4.95 5.40 -12.65
C ASP A 68 -5.19 3.97 -12.15
N HIS A 69 -4.29 3.45 -11.31
CA HIS A 69 -4.45 2.16 -10.63
C HIS A 69 -4.64 2.37 -9.13
N TYR A 70 -5.64 1.69 -8.56
CA TYR A 70 -6.00 1.79 -7.15
C TYR A 70 -5.73 0.46 -6.46
N PHE A 71 -4.78 0.47 -5.52
CA PHE A 71 -4.43 -0.68 -4.70
C PHE A 71 -5.13 -0.55 -3.36
N HIS A 72 -6.09 -1.42 -3.09
CA HIS A 72 -6.86 -1.41 -1.84
C HIS A 72 -6.27 -2.38 -0.82
N PHE A 73 -6.12 -1.90 0.41
CA PHE A 73 -5.61 -2.64 1.55
C PHE A 73 -6.73 -2.81 2.58
N GLU A 74 -6.78 -3.97 3.21
CA GLU A 74 -7.54 -4.10 4.45
C GLU A 74 -6.65 -3.67 5.62
N VAL A 75 -7.21 -3.20 6.72
CA VAL A 75 -6.43 -2.82 7.91
C VAL A 75 -7.06 -3.54 9.09
N SER A 76 -6.33 -4.47 9.68
CA SER A 76 -6.75 -5.19 10.89
C SER A 76 -6.09 -4.59 12.12
N GLU A 77 -6.81 -4.56 13.24
CA GLU A 77 -6.30 -4.03 14.53
C GLU A 77 -5.24 -4.93 15.19
N SER A 78 -5.22 -6.23 14.87
CA SER A 78 -4.04 -7.07 15.05
C SER A 78 -3.08 -6.80 13.89
N GLN A 79 -1.78 -6.70 14.12
CA GLN A 79 -0.76 -6.39 13.09
C GLN A 79 -0.63 -7.46 11.97
N LEU A 80 -1.69 -7.78 11.24
CA LEU A 80 -1.67 -8.67 10.09
C LEU A 80 -2.95 -8.47 9.27
N ILE A 81 -2.87 -7.61 8.26
CA ILE A 81 -3.94 -7.34 7.29
C ILE A 81 -4.45 -8.69 6.75
N ARG A 82 -5.63 -9.12 7.23
CA ARG A 82 -6.39 -10.22 6.63
C ARG A 82 -7.43 -9.62 5.71
N LYS A 83 -7.47 -10.12 4.46
CA LYS A 83 -8.49 -9.78 3.47
C LYS A 83 -9.73 -10.68 3.62
N LEU A 84 -10.92 -10.17 3.31
CA LEU A 84 -12.08 -10.99 2.88
C LEU A 84 -12.43 -10.72 1.41
N SER A 85 -12.56 -11.82 0.66
CA SER A 85 -13.27 -11.91 -0.63
C SER A 85 -14.71 -11.39 -0.48
N ILE A 86 -15.38 -10.76 -1.45
CA ILE A 86 -15.53 -11.00 -2.90
C ILE A 86 -15.72 -9.64 -3.58
#